data_AF-A0A1T5NHJ3-F1
#
_entry.id   AF-A0A1T5NHJ3-F1
#
_cell.length_a   1.000
_cell.length_b   1.000
_cell.length_c   1.000
_cell.angle_alpha   90.00
_cell.angle_beta   90.00
_cell.angle_gamma   90.00
#
_symmetry.space_group_name_H-M   'P 1'
#
loop_
_entity.id
_entity.type
_entity.pdbx_description
1 polymer ?
#
loop_
_entity_poly.entity_id
_entity_poly.type
_entity_poly.pdbx_seq_one_letter_code
_entity_poly.pdbx_strand_id
1 'polypeptide(L)'
;MSNVNEPGKDVRPDSPEEDDDPPSWGGVIVGLLLGIAGIVLIFYRYKQFHAISDASISITKIEMLIYKVTGESIWALMAAYGLVALAGFYLAISNYSKLRAK
;
A
#
# COMPACT_ATOMS: atom_id res chain seq x y z
N MET A 1 30.32 -50.70 -0.90
CA MET A 1 29.02 -50.90 -0.24
C MET A 1 28.38 -49.54 -0.07
N SER A 2 27.32 -49.28 -0.85
CA SER A 2 26.48 -48.09 -0.69
C SER A 2 25.70 -48.22 0.61
N ASN A 3 25.75 -47.22 1.48
CA ASN A 3 24.82 -47.14 2.61
C ASN A 3 23.91 -45.93 2.40
N VAL A 4 22.69 -46.26 2.00
CA VAL A 4 21.53 -45.40 1.83
C VAL A 4 20.92 -45.22 3.22
N ASN A 5 20.83 -43.99 3.73
CA ASN A 5 19.76 -43.46 4.61
C ASN A 5 20.22 -42.21 5.37
N GLU A 6 19.98 -41.04 4.78
CA GLU A 6 19.59 -39.86 5.56
C GLU A 6 18.07 -39.75 5.51
N PRO A 7 17.38 -39.78 6.66
CA PRO A 7 16.10 -39.12 6.76
C PRO A 7 16.03 -38.37 8.11
N GLY A 8 16.42 -37.11 8.10
CA GLY A 8 16.39 -36.27 9.30
C GLY A 8 16.46 -34.77 9.02
N LYS A 9 16.24 -34.33 7.77
CA LYS A 9 16.06 -32.92 7.50
C LYS A 9 14.59 -32.60 7.71
N ASP A 10 14.26 -32.24 8.94
CA ASP A 10 12.96 -31.73 9.34
C ASP A 10 12.54 -30.61 8.38
N VAL A 11 11.68 -30.95 7.42
CA VAL A 11 10.94 -29.96 6.63
C VAL A 11 9.90 -29.39 7.58
N ARG A 12 10.28 -28.35 8.32
CA ARG A 12 9.31 -27.54 9.08
C ARG A 12 8.42 -26.85 8.05
N PRO A 13 7.11 -27.13 8.01
CA PRO A 13 6.20 -26.48 7.09
C PRO A 13 5.64 -25.21 7.75
N ASP A 14 6.48 -24.33 8.29
CA ASP A 14 6.01 -23.12 8.99
C ASP A 14 7.03 -22.00 8.92
N SER A 15 7.21 -21.45 7.73
CA SER A 15 7.25 -19.99 7.61
C SER A 15 6.52 -19.66 6.32
N PRO A 16 5.59 -18.70 6.29
CA PRO A 16 5.27 -18.08 5.02
C PRO A 16 6.62 -17.69 4.44
N GLU A 17 6.93 -18.15 3.23
CA GLU A 17 7.92 -17.48 2.40
C GLU A 17 7.42 -16.02 2.38
N GLU A 18 7.95 -15.18 3.27
CA GLU A 18 7.93 -13.74 3.05
C GLU A 18 8.53 -13.65 1.66
N ASP A 19 7.72 -13.25 0.68
CA ASP A 19 8.20 -12.96 -0.67
C ASP A 19 9.48 -12.14 -0.49
N ASP A 20 10.61 -12.82 -0.66
CA ASP A 20 11.96 -12.35 -0.39
C ASP A 20 12.36 -11.47 -1.57
N ASP A 21 11.48 -10.55 -1.97
CA ASP A 21 11.80 -9.50 -2.90
C ASP A 21 12.97 -8.74 -2.28
N PRO A 22 14.17 -8.83 -2.87
CA PRO A 22 15.35 -8.26 -2.26
C PRO A 22 15.11 -6.75 -2.13
N PRO A 23 15.45 -6.16 -0.96
CA PRO A 23 15.23 -4.74 -0.74
C PRO A 23 15.92 -3.95 -1.85
N SER A 24 15.16 -3.08 -2.52
CA SER A 24 15.61 -2.39 -3.73
C SER A 24 15.29 -0.91 -3.68
N TRP A 25 16.15 -0.10 -4.30
CA TRP A 25 15.87 1.34 -4.51
C TRP A 25 14.61 1.56 -5.35
N GLY A 26 14.27 0.59 -6.23
CA GLY A 26 13.00 0.56 -6.95
C GLY A 26 11.80 0.51 -5.99
N GLY A 27 11.85 -0.36 -4.98
CA GLY A 27 10.83 -0.42 -3.93
C GLY A 27 10.70 0.88 -3.15
N VAL A 28 11.83 1.54 -2.82
CA VAL A 28 11.82 2.87 -2.17
C VAL A 28 11.09 3.91 -3.03
N ILE A 29 11.43 3.99 -4.32
CA ILE A 29 10.83 4.95 -5.25
C ILE A 29 9.34 4.68 -5.45
N VAL A 30 8.95 3.41 -5.64
CA VAL A 30 7.54 3.02 -5.80
C VAL A 30 6.74 3.36 -4.54
N GLY A 31 7.28 3.06 -3.36
CA GLY A 31 6.64 3.41 -2.08
C GLY A 31 6.45 4.91 -1.93
N LEU A 32 7.47 5.72 -2.28
CA LEU A 32 7.38 7.18 -2.23
C LEU A 32 6.34 7.72 -3.22
N LEU A 33 6.33 7.22 -4.47
CA LEU A 33 5.35 7.61 -5.47
C LEU A 33 3.93 7.27 -5.02
N LEU A 34 3.71 6.07 -4.46
CA LEU A 34 2.42 5.65 -3.94
C LEU A 34 1.98 6.50 -2.74
N GLY A 35 2.91 6.78 -1.82
CA GLY A 35 2.69 7.66 -0.66
C GLY A 35 2.25 9.06 -1.07
N ILE A 36 3.01 9.68 -1.99
CA ILE A 36 2.73 11.01 -2.52
C ILE A 36 1.40 11.01 -3.30
N ALA A 37 1.15 10.00 -4.14
CA ALA A 37 -0.11 9.88 -4.88
C ALA A 37 -1.32 9.84 -3.94
N GLY A 38 -1.23 9.08 -2.84
CA GLY A 38 -2.27 9.06 -1.81
C GLY A 38 -2.53 10.45 -1.20
N ILE A 39 -1.47 11.19 -0.83
CA ILE A 39 -1.60 12.57 -0.32
C ILE A 39 -2.21 13.52 -1.35
N VAL A 40 -1.76 13.45 -2.61
CA VAL A 40 -2.28 14.30 -3.70
C VAL A 40 -3.76 14.04 -3.93
N LEU A 41 -4.20 12.78 -3.90
CA LEU A 41 -5.61 12.41 -4.02
C LEU A 41 -6.45 12.96 -2.85
N ILE A 42 -5.94 12.88 -1.62
CA ILE A 42 -6.57 13.52 -0.46
C ILE A 42 -6.71 15.03 -0.70
N PHE A 43 -5.62 15.71 -1.07
CA PHE A 43 -5.65 17.16 -1.27
C PHE A 43 -6.60 17.58 -2.40
N TYR A 44 -6.57 16.86 -3.52
CA TYR A 44 -7.44 17.11 -4.66
C TYR A 44 -8.92 16.95 -4.30
N ARG A 45 -9.28 15.83 -3.62
CA ARG A 45 -10.67 15.60 -3.20
C ARG A 45 -11.10 16.56 -2.11
N TYR A 46 -10.22 16.93 -1.18
CA TYR A 46 -10.53 17.88 -0.12
C TYR A 46 -10.95 19.20 -0.74
N LYS A 47 -10.16 19.71 -1.69
CA LYS A 47 -10.48 20.93 -2.44
C LYS A 47 -11.75 20.79 -3.27
N GLN A 48 -11.99 19.64 -3.90
CA GLN A 48 -13.18 19.44 -4.72
C GLN A 48 -14.48 19.41 -3.91
N PHE A 49 -14.46 18.83 -2.71
CA PHE A 49 -15.64 18.81 -1.83
C PHE A 49 -15.84 20.12 -1.04
N HIS A 50 -14.78 20.89 -0.82
CA HIS A 50 -14.86 22.19 -0.12
C HIS A 50 -14.94 23.40 -1.06
N ALA A 51 -14.75 23.22 -2.38
CA ALA A 51 -15.03 24.25 -3.36
C ALA A 51 -16.54 24.41 -3.53
N ILE A 52 -17.06 25.56 -3.08
CA ILE A 52 -18.49 25.91 -3.04
C ILE A 52 -19.10 26.11 -4.46
N SER A 53 -18.31 26.06 -5.53
CA SER A 53 -18.82 26.29 -6.88
C SER A 53 -19.19 24.99 -7.59
N ASP A 54 -20.39 24.98 -8.19
CA ASP A 54 -21.07 24.10 -9.17
C ASP A 54 -20.23 23.26 -10.18
N ALA A 55 -19.01 22.84 -9.83
CA ALA A 55 -18.26 21.87 -10.57
C ALA A 55 -18.88 20.51 -10.25
N SER A 56 -19.66 19.99 -11.19
CA SER A 56 -20.17 18.61 -11.16
C SER A 56 -19.08 17.67 -10.66
N ILE A 57 -19.26 17.17 -9.43
CA ILE A 57 -18.25 16.35 -8.77
C ILE A 57 -18.14 15.06 -9.59
N SER A 58 -17.14 15.01 -10.46
CA SER A 58 -16.83 13.80 -11.22
C SER A 58 -16.20 12.80 -10.25
N ILE A 59 -17.05 11.91 -9.75
CA ILE A 59 -16.67 10.77 -8.90
C ILE A 59 -16.53 9.56 -9.82
N THR A 60 -15.38 8.88 -9.76
CA THR A 60 -15.17 7.63 -10.49
C THR A 60 -16.05 6.52 -9.91
N LYS A 61 -16.30 5.45 -10.68
CA LYS A 61 -17.19 4.35 -10.23
C LYS A 61 -16.72 3.70 -8.91
N ILE A 62 -15.41 3.60 -8.70
CA ILE A 62 -14.81 3.02 -7.48
C ILE A 62 -15.02 3.95 -6.29
N GLU A 63 -14.78 5.25 -6.46
CA GLU A 63 -15.01 6.24 -5.41
C GLU A 63 -16.49 6.33 -5.05
N MET A 64 -17.39 6.19 -6.03
CA MET A 64 -18.84 6.18 -5.78
C MET A 64 -19.30 4.91 -5.06
N LEU A 65 -18.65 3.77 -5.32
CA LEU A 65 -18.88 2.54 -4.56
C LEU A 65 -18.43 2.72 -3.11
N ILE A 66 -17.21 3.23 -2.88
CA ILE A 66 -16.71 3.51 -1.54
C ILE A 66 -17.67 4.46 -0.83
N TYR A 67 -18.02 5.57 -1.47
CA TYR A 67 -18.94 6.57 -0.94
C TYR A 67 -20.28 5.96 -0.52
N LYS A 68 -20.90 5.12 -1.36
CA LYS A 68 -22.17 4.44 -1.02
C LYS A 68 -22.02 3.44 0.13
N VAL A 69 -20.96 2.63 0.11
CA VAL A 69 -20.73 1.60 1.15
C VAL A 69 -20.44 2.24 2.50
N THR A 70 -19.80 3.41 2.51
CA THR A 70 -19.45 4.13 3.74
C THR A 70 -20.51 5.12 4.21
N GLY A 71 -21.73 5.03 3.67
CA GLY A 71 -22.85 5.89 4.08
C GLY A 71 -22.69 7.35 3.67
N GLU A 72 -22.18 7.60 2.47
CA GLU A 72 -22.00 8.93 1.88
C GLU A 72 -21.01 9.83 2.65
N SER A 73 -20.09 9.20 3.40
CA SER A 73 -19.07 9.92 4.16
C SER A 73 -17.83 10.24 3.31
N ILE A 74 -17.62 11.52 3.02
CA ILE A 74 -16.40 12.04 2.37
C ILE A 74 -15.14 11.68 3.19
N TRP A 75 -15.28 11.67 4.52
CA TRP A 75 -14.20 11.31 5.44
C TRP A 75 -13.73 9.86 5.29
N ALA A 76 -14.64 8.94 4.94
CA ALA A 76 -14.26 7.55 4.71
C ALA A 76 -13.45 7.38 3.43
N LEU A 77 -13.78 8.14 2.37
CA LEU A 77 -13.00 8.19 1.15
C LEU A 77 -11.60 8.78 1.41
N MET A 78 -11.52 9.86 2.20
CA MET A 78 -10.25 10.46 2.64
C MET A 78 -9.40 9.45 3.44
N ALA A 79 -10.03 8.72 4.36
CA ALA A 79 -9.35 7.70 5.16
C ALA A 79 -8.79 6.57 4.28
N ALA A 80 -9.53 6.12 3.25
CA ALA A 80 -9.05 5.12 2.31
C ALA A 80 -7.78 5.57 1.59
N TYR A 81 -7.74 6.80 1.07
CA TYR A 81 -6.50 7.35 0.49
C TYR A 81 -5.39 7.53 1.53
N GLY A 82 -5.75 7.87 2.77
CA GLY A 82 -4.81 7.93 3.89
C GLY A 82 -4.12 6.59 4.14
N LEU A 83 -4.87 5.49 4.11
CA LEU A 83 -4.32 4.14 4.23
C LEU A 83 -3.37 3.81 3.06
N VAL A 84 -3.73 4.18 1.83
CA VAL A 84 -2.85 4.02 0.65
C VAL A 84 -1.56 4.82 0.82
N ALA A 85 -1.66 6.07 1.30
CA ALA A 85 -0.50 6.91 1.54
C ALA A 85 0.43 6.29 2.60
N LEU A 86 -0.14 5.85 3.73
CA LEU A 86 0.59 5.19 4.81
C LEU A 86 1.26 3.91 4.35
N ALA A 87 0.57 3.07 3.57
CA ALA A 87 1.14 1.85 3.00
C ALA A 87 2.31 2.15 2.06
N GLY A 88 2.18 3.17 1.20
CA GLY A 88 3.26 3.63 0.32
C GLY A 88 4.50 4.09 1.10
N PHE A 89 4.32 4.97 2.08
CA PHE A 89 5.45 5.43 2.90
C PHE A 89 6.05 4.32 3.75
N TYR A 90 5.23 3.42 4.29
CA TYR A 90 5.71 2.25 5.01
C TYR A 90 6.60 1.38 4.12
N LEU A 91 6.17 1.10 2.89
CA LEU A 91 6.95 0.33 1.92
C LEU A 91 8.26 1.03 1.55
N ALA A 92 8.25 2.37 1.41
CA ALA A 92 9.47 3.13 1.16
C ALA A 92 10.45 3.06 2.34
N ILE A 93 9.95 3.26 3.57
CA ILE A 93 10.75 3.25 4.80
C ILE A 93 11.30 1.85 5.05
N SER A 94 10.51 0.80 4.85
CA SER A 94 10.94 -0.58 5.07
C SER A 94 12.04 -0.99 4.08
N ASN A 95 11.88 -0.67 2.79
CA ASN A 95 12.92 -0.91 1.79
C ASN A 95 14.21 -0.10 2.09
N TYR A 96 14.07 1.18 2.46
CA TYR A 96 15.22 2.02 2.79
C TYR A 96 15.97 1.52 4.03
N SER A 97 15.23 1.13 5.07
CA SER A 97 15.82 0.59 6.31
C SER A 97 16.57 -0.72 6.04
N LYS A 98 15.97 -1.65 5.28
CA LYS A 98 16.60 -2.91 4.88
C LYS A 98 17.86 -2.69 4.02
N LEU A 99 17.86 -1.70 3.12
CA LEU A 99 19.03 -1.33 2.32
C LEU A 99 20.16 -0.74 3.17
N ARG A 100 19.83 0.06 4.18
CA ARG A 100 20.83 0.70 5.06
C ARG A 100 21.44 -0.26 6.08
N ALA A 101 20.69 -1.27 6.50
CA ALA A 101 21.16 -2.30 7.43
C ALA A 101 22.10 -3.33 6.77
N LYS A 102 22.24 -3.29 5.44
CA LYS A 102 23.13 -4.13 4.64
C LYS A 102 24.46 -3.43 4.41
#